data_AF-A0A9Q3CHD4-F1
#
_entry.id   AF-A0A9Q3CHD4-F1
#
_cell.length_a   1.000
_cell.length_b   1.000
_cell.length_c   1.000
_cell.angle_alpha   90.00
_cell.angle_beta   90.00
_cell.angle_gamma   90.00
#
_symmetry.space_group_name_H-M   'P 1'
#
loop_
_entity.id
_entity.type
_entity.pdbx_description
1 polymer ?
#
loop_
_entity_poly.entity_id
_entity_poly.type
_entity_poly.pdbx_seq_one_letter_code
_entity_poly.pdbx_strand_id
1 'polypeptide(L)'
;MTDKAIESKDVSNIPMLDGTNLSHWHMQVKIHLRSKDLIDICEKLVPSDASTTIVIKWSRASYEAMNLITTRVTERVFWKVVNAENIEKANQLWEKIEEQCTSKRAVNRGQVWMDGQRSFYNSNIHNYINLCRKLMMEL
;
A
#
# COMPACT_ATOMS: atom_id res chain seq x y z
N MET A 1 -14.60 8.90 35.70
CA MET A 1 -15.43 9.62 34.70
C MET A 1 -14.51 10.02 33.56
N THR A 2 -14.70 9.36 32.41
CA THR A 2 -14.18 9.66 31.06
C THR A 2 -12.67 9.87 30.91
N ASP A 3 -11.94 8.76 30.79
CA ASP A 3 -10.74 8.70 29.93
C ASP A 3 -11.19 9.05 28.50
N LYS A 4 -10.80 10.23 28.03
CA LYS A 4 -10.94 10.59 26.62
C LYS A 4 -10.01 9.67 25.84
N ALA A 5 -10.60 8.78 25.04
CA ALA A 5 -9.92 8.13 23.95
C ALA A 5 -9.17 9.22 23.17
N ILE A 6 -7.84 9.11 23.16
CA ILE A 6 -6.99 9.87 22.24
C ILE A 6 -7.32 9.30 20.86
N GLU A 7 -8.38 9.82 20.22
CA GLU A 7 -8.62 9.59 18.80
C GLU A 7 -7.40 10.14 18.06
N SER A 8 -6.59 9.22 17.55
CA SER A 8 -5.42 9.52 16.73
C SER A 8 -5.90 10.17 15.43
N LYS A 9 -5.91 11.51 15.43
CA LYS A 9 -6.08 12.38 14.25
C LYS A 9 -5.12 12.04 13.09
N ASP A 10 -4.11 11.22 13.35
CA ASP A 10 -2.92 11.00 12.55
C ASP A 10 -3.14 10.17 11.27
N VAL A 11 -4.13 9.25 11.27
CA VAL A 11 -4.42 8.42 10.08
C VAL A 11 -5.31 9.16 9.08
N SER A 12 -5.86 10.34 9.44
CA SER A 12 -6.88 11.04 8.65
C SER A 12 -6.43 11.45 7.24
N ASN A 13 -5.13 11.64 7.02
CA ASN A 13 -4.55 12.02 5.73
C ASN A 13 -4.30 10.85 4.78
N ILE A 14 -4.41 9.60 5.25
CA ILE A 14 -4.26 8.43 4.39
C ILE A 14 -5.57 8.22 3.61
N PRO A 15 -5.55 8.25 2.26
CA PRO A 15 -6.74 7.99 1.46
C PRO A 15 -7.24 6.56 1.70
N MET A 16 -8.50 6.27 1.39
CA MET A 16 -9.01 4.90 1.39
C MET A 16 -8.50 4.16 0.14
N LEU A 17 -8.07 2.90 0.30
CA LEU A 17 -7.64 2.09 -0.84
C LEU A 17 -8.85 1.60 -1.63
N ASP A 18 -9.01 2.09 -2.87
CA ASP A 18 -10.14 1.75 -3.76
C ASP A 18 -9.74 0.88 -4.97
N GLY A 19 -8.45 0.58 -5.10
CA GLY A 19 -7.88 -0.23 -6.18
C GLY A 19 -7.41 0.58 -7.40
N THR A 20 -7.67 1.88 -7.43
CA THR A 20 -7.16 2.82 -8.47
C THR A 20 -6.00 3.65 -7.95
N ASN A 21 -5.99 3.95 -6.65
CA ASN A 21 -4.99 4.78 -5.98
C ASN A 21 -3.87 3.99 -5.26
N LEU A 22 -3.70 2.72 -5.63
CA LEU A 22 -2.87 1.73 -4.93
C LEU A 22 -1.43 2.20 -4.67
N SER A 23 -0.75 2.81 -5.64
CA SER A 23 0.62 3.33 -5.47
C SER A 23 0.72 4.48 -4.47
N HIS A 24 -0.20 5.44 -4.55
CA HIS A 24 -0.21 6.61 -3.66
C HIS A 24 -0.57 6.19 -2.24
N TRP A 25 -1.60 5.35 -2.11
CA TRP A 25 -2.01 4.76 -0.83
C TRP A 25 -0.85 4.02 -0.16
N HIS A 26 -0.14 3.17 -0.91
CA HIS A 26 0.97 2.38 -0.38
C HIS A 26 2.09 3.26 0.19
N MET A 27 2.46 4.34 -0.50
CA MET A 27 3.46 5.28 -0.01
C MET A 27 3.04 5.96 1.30
N GLN A 28 1.78 6.42 1.39
CA GLN A 28 1.25 7.09 2.58
C GLN A 28 1.21 6.15 3.79
N VAL A 29 0.72 4.93 3.60
CA VAL A 29 0.70 3.91 4.67
C VAL A 29 2.10 3.54 5.11
N LYS A 30 3.04 3.36 4.16
CA LYS A 30 4.44 3.05 4.48
C LYS A 30 5.10 4.15 5.32
N ILE A 31 4.85 5.42 5.00
CA ILE A 31 5.32 6.56 5.81
C ILE A 31 4.74 6.49 7.22
N HIS A 32 3.43 6.21 7.34
CA HIS A 32 2.78 6.16 8.64
C HIS A 32 3.25 4.98 9.50
N LEU A 33 3.41 3.79 8.90
CA LEU A 33 4.01 2.63 9.57
C LEU A 33 5.44 2.92 10.04
N ARG A 34 6.24 3.64 9.24
CA ARG A 34 7.58 4.09 9.64
C ARG A 34 7.54 5.05 10.82
N SER A 35 6.61 6.01 10.83
CA SER A 35 6.48 6.98 11.92
C SER A 35 6.12 6.35 13.27
N LYS A 36 5.58 5.12 13.26
CA LYS A 36 5.18 4.34 14.43
C LYS A 36 6.14 3.18 14.75
N ASP A 37 7.27 3.08 14.05
CA ASP A 37 8.21 1.96 14.15
C ASP A 37 7.57 0.57 13.88
N LEU A 38 6.53 0.53 13.05
CA LEU A 38 5.79 -0.69 12.70
C LEU A 38 6.22 -1.30 11.36
N ILE A 39 6.98 -0.57 10.53
CA ILE A 39 7.34 -1.05 9.18
C ILE A 39 8.11 -2.38 9.19
N ASP A 40 8.99 -2.57 10.18
CA ASP A 40 9.78 -3.79 10.32
C ASP A 40 8.89 -5.00 10.63
N ILE A 41 7.76 -4.79 11.31
CA ILE A 41 6.77 -5.85 11.58
C ILE A 41 6.08 -6.31 10.28
N CYS A 42 5.97 -5.42 9.30
CA CYS A 42 5.38 -5.69 7.99
C CYS A 42 6.40 -6.26 6.98
N GLU A 43 7.66 -5.83 7.04
CA GLU A 43 8.67 -6.23 6.05
C GLU A 43 9.52 -7.43 6.48
N LYS A 44 9.62 -7.72 7.79
CA LYS A 44 10.52 -8.75 8.33
C LYS A 44 9.75 -9.86 9.04
N LEU A 45 10.30 -11.06 8.97
CA LEU A 45 9.84 -12.19 9.78
C LEU A 45 10.38 -12.08 11.21
N VAL A 46 9.59 -12.60 12.17
CA VAL A 46 10.07 -12.78 13.55
C VAL A 46 11.30 -13.71 13.52
N PRO A 47 12.42 -13.34 14.17
CA PRO A 47 13.57 -14.22 14.27
C PRO A 47 13.20 -15.55 14.93
N SER A 48 13.67 -16.67 14.36
CA SER A 48 13.32 -18.02 14.84
C SER A 48 13.85 -18.32 16.25
N ASP A 49 14.84 -17.56 16.70
CA ASP A 49 15.52 -17.66 17.99
C ASP A 49 15.04 -16.59 19.01
N ALA A 50 13.98 -15.85 18.66
CA ALA A 50 13.44 -14.80 19.52
C ALA A 50 12.91 -15.35 20.85
N SER A 51 13.16 -14.62 21.93
CA SER A 51 12.58 -14.94 23.23
C SER A 51 11.06 -14.77 23.23
N THR A 52 10.36 -15.48 24.11
CA THR A 52 8.89 -15.41 24.24
C THR A 52 8.37 -13.98 24.44
N THR A 53 9.12 -13.15 25.16
CA THR A 53 8.78 -11.72 25.37
C THR A 53 8.81 -10.92 24.08
N ILE A 54 9.80 -11.18 23.20
CA ILE A 54 9.92 -10.53 21.89
C ILE A 54 8.77 -10.98 20.99
N VAL A 55 8.44 -12.27 20.98
CA VAL A 55 7.34 -12.82 20.17
C VAL A 55 6.00 -12.17 20.54
N ILE A 56 5.69 -12.04 21.83
CA ILE A 56 4.46 -11.39 22.31
C ILE A 56 4.43 -9.91 21.89
N LYS A 57 5.55 -9.19 22.06
CA LYS A 57 5.65 -7.79 21.65
C LYS A 57 5.44 -7.64 20.13
N TRP A 58 6.04 -8.52 19.34
CA TRP A 58 5.91 -8.54 17.89
C TRP A 58 4.47 -8.84 17.45
N SER A 59 3.82 -9.81 18.08
CA SER A 59 2.41 -10.14 17.81
C SER A 59 1.48 -8.95 18.08
N ARG A 60 1.66 -8.25 19.21
CA ARG A 60 0.88 -7.04 19.50
C ARG A 60 1.12 -5.93 18.46
N ALA A 61 2.38 -5.69 18.10
CA ALA A 61 2.73 -4.71 17.06
C ALA A 61 2.17 -5.11 15.68
N SER A 62 2.10 -6.41 15.40
CA SER A 62 1.48 -6.95 14.18
C SER A 62 -0.01 -6.60 14.13
N TYR A 63 -0.76 -6.82 15.21
CA TYR A 63 -2.18 -6.44 15.24
C TYR A 63 -2.40 -4.93 15.09
N GLU A 64 -1.52 -4.11 15.67
CA GLU A 64 -1.59 -2.65 15.49
C GLU A 64 -1.37 -2.24 14.04
N ALA A 65 -0.33 -2.79 13.38
CA ALA A 65 -0.05 -2.54 11.98
C ALA A 65 -1.20 -3.00 11.08
N MET A 66 -1.76 -4.19 11.34
CA MET A 66 -2.91 -4.72 10.60
C MET A 66 -4.13 -3.81 10.74
N ASN A 67 -4.45 -3.36 11.96
CA ASN A 67 -5.58 -2.45 12.17
C ASN A 67 -5.39 -1.12 11.42
N LEU A 68 -4.18 -0.56 11.43
CA LEU A 68 -3.87 0.65 10.68
C LEU A 68 -4.07 0.46 9.17
N ILE A 69 -3.62 -0.69 8.64
CA ILE A 69 -3.80 -1.04 7.23
C ILE A 69 -5.29 -1.21 6.90
N THR A 70 -6.00 -2.10 7.61
CA THR A 70 -7.37 -2.50 7.27
C THR A 70 -8.37 -1.36 7.44
N THR A 71 -8.17 -0.47 8.42
CA THR A 71 -9.00 0.74 8.58
C THR A 71 -8.87 1.73 7.42
N ARG A 72 -7.88 1.56 6.55
CA ARG A 72 -7.66 2.40 5.35
C ARG A 72 -7.88 1.65 4.05
N VAL A 73 -8.60 0.53 4.09
CA VAL A 73 -8.96 -0.27 2.92
C VAL A 73 -10.47 -0.25 2.74
N THR A 74 -10.94 0.00 1.51
CA THR A 74 -12.38 -0.12 1.21
C THR A 74 -12.83 -1.58 1.24
N GLU A 75 -14.09 -1.84 1.56
CA GLU A 75 -14.66 -3.19 1.57
C GLU A 75 -14.36 -3.98 0.29
N ARG A 76 -14.48 -3.33 -0.87
CA ARG A 76 -14.20 -3.93 -2.18
C ARG A 76 -12.78 -4.49 -2.29
N VAL A 77 -11.80 -3.77 -1.73
CA VAL A 77 -10.39 -4.18 -1.78
C VAL A 77 -10.09 -5.15 -0.64
N PHE A 78 -10.73 -4.97 0.53
CA PHE A 78 -10.57 -5.82 1.70
C PHE A 78 -10.73 -7.29 1.34
N TRP A 79 -11.83 -7.67 0.68
CA TRP A 79 -12.10 -9.05 0.27
C TRP A 79 -11.12 -9.62 -0.77
N LYS A 80 -10.32 -8.78 -1.43
CA LYS A 80 -9.29 -9.22 -2.39
C LYS A 80 -7.94 -9.42 -1.74
N VAL A 81 -7.64 -8.66 -0.70
CA VAL A 81 -6.32 -8.62 -0.06
C VAL A 81 -6.29 -9.33 1.27
N VAL A 82 -7.42 -9.50 1.95
CA VAL A 82 -7.54 -10.21 3.23
C VAL A 82 -8.15 -11.59 2.99
N ASN A 83 -7.47 -12.62 3.45
CA ASN A 83 -7.93 -14.01 3.43
C ASN A 83 -7.58 -14.71 4.76
N ALA A 84 -8.04 -15.95 4.92
CA ALA A 84 -7.79 -16.71 6.15
C ALA A 84 -6.28 -16.96 6.42
N GLU A 85 -5.43 -16.88 5.38
CA GLU A 85 -4.00 -17.17 5.49
C GLU A 85 -3.18 -15.96 5.94
N ASN A 86 -3.65 -14.74 5.68
CA ASN A 86 -2.93 -13.50 5.98
C ASN A 86 -3.55 -12.63 7.08
N ILE A 87 -4.68 -13.07 7.65
CA ILE A 87 -5.35 -12.39 8.77
C ILE A 87 -4.58 -12.50 10.09
N GLU A 88 -3.60 -13.41 10.18
CA GLU A 88 -2.87 -13.65 11.42
C GLU A 88 -1.65 -12.75 11.60
N LYS A 89 -0.99 -12.35 10.49
CA LYS A 89 0.29 -11.65 10.53
C LYS A 89 0.33 -10.45 9.57
N ALA A 90 0.82 -9.33 10.09
CA ALA A 90 0.95 -8.09 9.33
C ALA A 90 1.86 -8.24 8.12
N ASN A 91 2.92 -9.06 8.22
CA ASN A 91 3.85 -9.26 7.11
C ASN A 91 3.18 -9.94 5.91
N GLN A 92 2.34 -10.94 6.14
CA GLN A 92 1.64 -11.65 5.07
C GLN A 92 0.60 -10.76 4.40
N LEU A 93 -0.12 -9.96 5.20
CA LEU A 93 -1.06 -8.97 4.67
C LEU A 93 -0.34 -7.91 3.83
N TRP A 94 0.78 -7.39 4.33
CA TRP A 94 1.59 -6.38 3.66
C TRP A 94 2.16 -6.90 2.34
N GLU A 95 2.76 -8.09 2.34
CA GLU A 95 3.27 -8.75 1.14
C GLU A 95 2.19 -8.95 0.09
N LYS A 96 0.98 -9.37 0.50
CA LYS A 96 -0.14 -9.55 -0.44
C LYS A 96 -0.56 -8.24 -1.09
N ILE A 97 -0.57 -7.15 -0.34
CA ILE A 97 -0.87 -5.81 -0.87
C ILE A 97 0.26 -5.36 -1.81
N GLU A 98 1.52 -5.58 -1.47
CA GLU A 98 2.67 -5.28 -2.33
C GLU A 98 2.67 -6.08 -3.65
N GLU A 99 2.27 -7.35 -3.62
CA GLU A 99 2.11 -8.19 -4.81
C GLU A 99 1.04 -7.60 -5.75
N GLN A 100 -0.10 -7.18 -5.20
CA GLN A 100 -1.14 -6.49 -5.96
C GLN A 100 -0.66 -5.15 -6.51
N CYS A 101 0.13 -4.39 -5.73
CA CYS A 101 0.76 -3.15 -6.17
C CYS A 101 1.65 -3.39 -7.38
N THR A 102 2.53 -4.39 -7.30
CA THR A 102 3.50 -4.71 -8.33
C THR A 102 2.81 -5.20 -9.61
N SER A 103 1.82 -6.08 -9.46
CA SER A 103 1.02 -6.60 -10.58
C SER A 103 0.25 -5.48 -11.28
N LYS A 104 -0.44 -4.62 -10.53
CA LYS A 104 -1.20 -3.50 -11.10
C LYS A 104 -0.29 -2.47 -11.76
N ARG A 105 0.88 -2.18 -11.18
CA ARG A 105 1.90 -1.32 -11.80
C ARG A 105 2.41 -1.91 -13.11
N ALA A 106 2.67 -3.21 -13.18
CA ALA A 106 3.09 -3.86 -14.43
C ALA A 106 2.01 -3.75 -15.52
N VAL A 107 0.75 -4.00 -15.17
CA VAL A 107 -0.39 -3.83 -16.10
C VAL A 107 -0.54 -2.38 -16.55
N ASN A 108 -0.47 -1.42 -15.62
CA ASN A 108 -0.57 0.01 -15.94
C ASN A 108 0.56 0.45 -16.89
N ARG A 109 1.80 0.02 -16.65
CA ARG A 109 2.94 0.30 -17.54
C ARG A 109 2.75 -0.30 -18.93
N GLY A 110 2.23 -1.53 -19.01
CA GLY A 110 1.84 -2.16 -20.28
C GLY A 110 0.77 -1.35 -21.03
N GLN A 111 -0.24 -0.85 -20.32
CA GLN A 111 -1.28 0.00 -20.91
C GLN A 111 -0.71 1.33 -21.41
N VAL A 112 0.13 2.01 -20.61
CA VAL A 112 0.82 3.26 -20.99
C VAL A 112 1.67 3.03 -22.24
N TRP A 113 2.39 1.90 -22.33
CA TRP A 113 3.15 1.54 -23.52
C TRP A 113 2.24 1.35 -24.75
N MET A 114 1.14 0.61 -24.61
CA MET A 114 0.16 0.40 -25.69
C MET A 114 -0.49 1.71 -26.15
N ASP A 115 -0.82 2.60 -25.22
CA ASP A 115 -1.38 3.93 -25.51
C ASP A 115 -0.36 4.81 -26.22
N GLY A 116 0.92 4.71 -25.84
CA GLY A 116 2.04 5.33 -26.56
C GLY A 116 2.17 4.82 -28.00
N GLN A 117 2.05 3.51 -28.24
CA GLN A 117 2.09 2.94 -29.60
C GLN A 117 0.90 3.40 -30.47
N ARG A 118 -0.26 3.65 -29.84
CA ARG A 118 -1.46 4.18 -30.52
C ARG A 118 -1.45 5.69 -30.69
N SER A 119 -0.52 6.38 -30.03
CA SER A 119 -0.42 7.84 -30.07
C SER A 119 0.30 8.27 -31.34
N PHE A 120 -0.47 8.79 -32.31
CA PHE A 120 0.08 9.35 -33.54
C PHE A 120 0.29 10.86 -33.42
N TYR A 121 1.25 11.37 -34.19
CA TYR A 121 1.48 12.80 -34.33
C TYR A 121 0.21 13.50 -34.84
N ASN A 122 -0.35 14.44 -34.07
CA ASN A 122 -1.63 15.10 -34.39
C ASN A 122 -1.49 16.46 -35.09
N SER A 123 -0.36 16.73 -35.76
CA SER A 123 -0.03 18.03 -36.38
C SER A 123 0.32 19.15 -35.40
N ASN A 124 0.32 18.90 -34.09
CA ASN A 124 0.88 19.81 -33.08
C ASN A 124 2.04 19.14 -32.31
N ILE A 125 3.27 19.57 -32.63
CA ILE A 125 4.49 19.02 -32.04
C ILE A 125 4.60 19.26 -30.53
N HIS A 126 4.09 20.37 -30.03
CA HIS A 126 4.13 20.70 -28.60
C HIS A 126 3.24 19.75 -27.80
N ASN A 127 2.02 19.49 -28.30
CA ASN A 127 1.09 18.56 -27.70
C ASN A 127 1.62 17.12 -27.74
N TYR A 128 2.24 16.73 -28.87
CA TYR A 128 2.85 15.42 -29.01
C TYR A 128 4.03 15.21 -28.05
N ILE A 129 4.94 16.19 -27.94
CA ILE A 129 6.06 16.13 -26.98
C ILE A 129 5.56 16.06 -25.53
N ASN A 130 4.53 16.84 -25.18
CA ASN A 130 3.95 16.80 -23.83
C ASN A 130 3.27 15.46 -23.52
N LEU A 131 2.59 14.86 -24.50
CA LEU A 131 2.04 13.52 -24.39
C LEU A 131 3.16 12.48 -24.16
N CYS A 132 4.23 12.51 -24.97
CA CYS A 132 5.38 11.62 -24.78
C CYS A 132 6.02 11.79 -23.40
N ARG A 133 6.21 13.03 -22.91
CA ARG A 133 6.73 13.26 -21.54
C ARG A 133 5.83 12.65 -20.48
N LYS A 134 4.51 12.81 -20.61
CA LYS A 134 3.55 12.26 -19.66
C LYS A 134 3.63 10.73 -19.63
N LEU A 135 3.64 10.09 -20.81
CA LEU A 135 3.75 8.64 -20.94
C LEU A 135 5.08 8.12 -20.36
N MET A 136 6.20 8.82 -20.59
CA MET A 136 7.50 8.44 -20.03
C MET A 136 7.57 8.57 -18.50
N MET A 137 6.81 9.46 -17.88
CA MET A 137 6.75 9.59 -16.41
C MET A 137 5.88 8.52 -15.75
N GLU A 138 5.00 7.86 -16.51
CA GLU A 138 4.07 6.84 -16.03
C GLU A 138 4.53 5.39 -16.35
N LEU A 139 5.62 5.25 -17.12
CA LEU A 139 6.37 4.01 -17.42
C LEU A 139 7.37 3.65 -16.31
#